data_AF-A0A924LKD7-F1
#
_entry.id   AF-A0A924LKD7-F1
#
_cell.length_a   1.000
_cell.length_b   1.000
_cell.length_c   1.000
_cell.angle_alpha   90.00
_cell.angle_beta   90.00
_cell.angle_gamma   90.00
#
_symmetry.space_group_name_H-M   'P 1'
#
loop_
_entity.id
_entity.type
_entity.pdbx_description
1 polymer ?
#
loop_
_entity_poly.entity_id
_entity_poly.type
_entity_poly.pdbx_seq_one_letter_code
_entity_poly.pdbx_strand_id
1 'polypeptide(L)' 'MSSVRLLLKDHQWERMRQHLPGKPGDPGRTGVDNHLFVEAVLWLARTGIPWRD' A
#
# COMPACT_ATOMS: atom_id res chain seq x y z
N MET A 1 2.40 22.21 1.31
CA MET A 1 2.15 20.85 0.81
C MET A 1 1.62 20.04 1.98
N SER A 2 0.33 19.69 1.99
CA SER A 2 -0.27 18.94 3.10
C SER A 2 0.41 17.57 3.20
N SER A 3 0.98 17.28 4.36
CA SER A 3 1.55 15.96 4.65
C SER A 3 0.44 14.92 4.65
N VAL A 4 0.56 13.89 3.81
CA VAL A 4 -0.38 12.75 3.81
C VAL A 4 -0.16 11.98 5.11
N ARG A 5 -1.20 11.82 5.93
CA ARG A 5 -1.14 10.94 7.10
C ARG A 5 -1.29 9.49 6.65
N LEU A 6 -0.18 8.75 6.72
CA LEU A 6 -0.13 7.30 6.51
C LEU A 6 -0.52 6.55 7.79
N LEU A 7 -1.16 5.39 7.64
CA LEU A 7 -1.58 4.52 8.73
C LEU A 7 -0.44 3.64 9.26
N LEU A 8 0.39 3.12 8.37
CA LEU A 8 1.51 2.25 8.71
C LEU A 8 2.67 3.08 9.23
N LYS A 9 3.27 2.57 10.31
CA LYS A 9 4.60 3.02 10.75
C LYS A 9 5.65 2.34 9.87
N ASP A 10 6.80 2.99 9.70
CA ASP A 10 7.90 2.50 8.85
C ASP A 10 8.30 1.04 9.16
N HIS A 11 8.36 0.67 10.44
CA HIS A 11 8.72 -0.71 10.83
C HIS A 11 7.65 -1.76 10.45
N GLN A 12 6.38 -1.36 10.35
CA GLN A 12 5.32 -2.25 9.89
C GLN A 12 5.43 -2.43 8.38
N TRP A 13 5.65 -1.32 7.66
CA TRP A 13 5.90 -1.34 6.23
C TRP A 13 7.11 -2.20 5.87
N GLU A 14 8.25 -2.04 6.55
CA GLU A 14 9.48 -2.79 6.25
C GLU A 14 9.28 -4.30 6.39
N ARG A 15 8.50 -4.73 7.39
CA ARG A 15 8.16 -6.15 7.57
C ARG A 15 7.27 -6.68 6.45
N MET A 16 6.35 -5.86 5.93
CA MET A 16 5.36 -6.26 4.92
C MET A 16 5.91 -6.22 3.49
N ARG A 17 6.73 -5.22 3.14
CA ARG A 17 7.08 -4.91 1.74
C ARG A 17 7.77 -6.07 1.00
N GLN A 18 8.52 -6.89 1.72
CA GLN A 18 9.22 -8.06 1.16
C GLN A 18 8.26 -9.16 0.67
N HIS A 19 7.05 -9.20 1.21
CA HIS A 19 6.04 -10.21 0.89
C HIS A 19 5.08 -9.77 -0.22
N LEU A 20 5.12 -8.50 -0.61
CA LEU A 20 4.26 -7.99 -1.66
C LEU A 20 4.74 -8.43 -3.05
N PRO A 21 3.81 -8.82 -3.95
CA PRO A 21 4.11 -8.97 -5.37
C PRO A 21 4.27 -7.58 -6.03
N GLY A 22 4.90 -7.55 -7.20
CA GLY A 22 5.07 -6.32 -7.97
C GLY A 22 6.13 -5.38 -7.39
N LYS A 23 7.09 -5.92 -6.64
CA LYS A 23 8.33 -5.24 -6.22
C LYS A 23 9.37 -5.29 -7.35
N PRO A 24 10.38 -4.41 -7.34
CA PRO A 24 11.46 -4.45 -8.34
C PRO A 24 12.10 -5.85 -8.41
N GLY A 25 12.14 -6.41 -9.62
CA GLY A 25 12.67 -7.75 -9.86
C GLY A 25 11.60 -8.86 -9.93
N ASP A 26 10.36 -8.59 -9.51
CA ASP A 26 9.26 -9.53 -9.76
C ASP A 26 8.89 -9.54 -11.26
N PRO A 27 8.49 -10.70 -11.82
CA PRO A 27 7.93 -10.76 -13.16
C PRO A 27 6.64 -9.93 -13.29
N GLY A 28 6.44 -9.30 -14.46
CA GLY A 28 5.25 -8.51 -14.73
C GLY A 28 5.42 -7.02 -14.43
N ARG A 29 4.33 -6.34 -14.07
CA ARG A 29 4.34 -4.89 -13.84
C ARG A 29 4.65 -4.57 -12.38
N THR A 30 5.74 -3.82 -12.17
CA THR A 30 6.06 -3.20 -10.89
C THR A 30 5.10 -2.06 -10.58
N GLY A 31 4.58 -2.01 -9.36
CA GLY A 31 3.77 -0.88 -8.90
C GLY A 31 4.61 0.39 -8.78
N VAL A 32 4.01 1.56 -9.05
CA VAL A 32 4.70 2.86 -8.96
C VAL A 32 5.12 3.15 -7.53
N ASP A 33 4.20 2.94 -6.59
CA ASP A 33 4.46 3.02 -5.15
C ASP A 33 3.59 2.00 -4.42
N ASN A 34 4.19 0.86 -4.05
CA ASN A 34 3.49 -0.21 -3.35
C ASN A 34 3.09 0.19 -1.92
N HIS A 35 3.81 1.12 -1.28
CA HIS A 35 3.46 1.58 0.06
C HIS A 35 2.18 2.39 0.00
N LEU A 36 2.10 3.34 -0.94
CA LEU A 36 0.92 4.16 -1.12
C LEU A 36 -0.30 3.34 -1.56
N PHE A 37 -0.09 2.29 -2.37
CA PHE A 37 -1.17 1.37 -2.74
C PHE A 37 -1.75 0.66 -1.50
N VAL A 38 -0.89 0.09 -0.64
CA VAL A 38 -1.35 -0.59 0.59
C VAL A 38 -2.04 0.39 1.54
N GLU A 39 -1.50 1.60 1.68
CA GLU A 39 -2.12 2.69 2.45
C GLU A 39 -3.52 3.04 1.95
N ALA A 40 -3.72 3.09 0.62
CA ALA A 40 -5.04 3.31 0.03
C ALA A 40 -6.02 2.15 0.34
N VAL A 41 -5.55 0.89 0.29
CA VAL A 41 -6.36 -0.28 0.66
C VAL A 41 -6.74 -0.23 2.14
N LEU A 42 -5.80 0.10 3.02
CA LEU A 42 -6.06 0.25 4.47
C LEU A 42 -7.04 1.40 4.76
N TRP A 43 -6.92 2.50 4.03
CA TRP A 43 -7.88 3.60 4.11
C TRP A 43 -9.28 3.15 3.71
N LEU A 44 -9.42 2.41 2.60
CA LEU A 44 -10.70 1.88 2.12
C LEU A 44 -11.32 0.92 3.14
N ALA A 45 -10.53 -0.02 3.67
CA ALA A 45 -10.99 -0.95 4.69
C ALA A 45 -11.46 -0.24 5.97
N ARG A 46 -10.80 0.86 6.36
CA ARG A 46 -11.17 1.67 7.52
C ARG A 46 -12.43 2.49 7.31
N THR A 47 -12.69 2.97 6.10
CA THR A 47 -13.91 3.75 5.80
C THR A 47 -15.11 2.87 5.53
N GLY A 48 -14.91 1.56 5.28
CA GLY A 48 -16.00 0.63 4.99
C GLY A 48 -16.69 0.90 3.66
N ILE A 49 -16.03 1.65 2.76
CA ILE A 49 -16.56 1.91 1.43
C ILE A 49 -16.57 0.58 0.66
N PRO A 50 -17.72 0.17 0.08
CA PRO A 50 -17.79 -1.06 -0.68
C PRO A 50 -16.90 -0.97 -1.91
N TRP A 51 -16.37 -2.12 -2.34
CA TRP A 51 -15.77 -2.21 -3.65
C TRP A 51 -16.83 -1.87 -4.69
N ARG A 52 -16.35 -1.25 -5.78
CA ARG A 52 -17.21 -1.05 -6.94
C ARG A 52 -17.36 -2.41 -7.60
N ASP A 53 -18.47 -3.08 -7.32
CA ASP A 53 -18.95 -4.19 -8.12
C ASP A 53 -19.32 -3.71 -9.54
#